data_AF-A0A4Y2PS06-F1
#
_entry.id   AF-A0A4Y2PS06-F1
#
_cell.length_a   1.000
_cell.length_b   1.000
_cell.length_c   1.000
_cell.angle_alpha   90.00
_cell.angle_beta   90.00
_cell.angle_gamma   90.00
#
_symmetry.space_group_name_H-M   'P 1'
#
loop_
_entity.id
_entity.type
_entity.pdbx_description
1 polymer ?
#
loop_
_entity_poly.entity_id
_entity_poly.type
_entity_poly.pdbx_seq_one_letter_code
_entity_poly.pdbx_strand_id
1 'polypeptide(L)'
;MAVFELTIGENDLNEIHKYEMGKYISSNEAVWRIFNCPIHERHPTVIRICVHPENGQRVYFTTENAAQRAQAPEETILTSFFRLCTQDEFVRTLLHHEVPKCCT
;
A
#
# COMPACT_ATOMS: atom_id res chain seq x y z
N MET A 1 27.58 12.75 -14.32
CA MET A 1 26.74 11.67 -14.87
C MET A 1 27.19 10.41 -14.18
N ALA A 2 26.42 9.90 -13.21
CA ALA A 2 26.74 8.60 -12.61
C ALA A 2 26.13 7.53 -13.54
N VAL A 3 26.99 6.74 -14.17
CA VAL A 3 26.58 5.58 -14.96
C VAL A 3 26.53 4.41 -13.99
N PHE A 4 25.32 3.98 -13.64
CA PHE A 4 25.13 2.70 -12.97
C PHE A 4 25.08 1.63 -14.05
N GLU A 5 25.98 0.66 -13.95
CA GLU A 5 26.09 -0.45 -14.88
C GLU A 5 24.80 -1.29 -14.81
N LEU A 6 24.05 -1.32 -15.90
CA LEU A 6 22.85 -2.15 -16.02
C LEU A 6 23.26 -3.56 -16.45
N THR A 7 23.86 -4.33 -15.56
CA THR A 7 23.90 -5.78 -15.75
C THR A 7 22.53 -6.35 -15.37
N ILE A 8 21.57 -6.22 -16.27
CA ILE A 8 20.36 -7.06 -16.21
C ILE A 8 20.80 -8.44 -16.68
N GLY A 9 21.47 -9.18 -15.79
CA GLY A 9 21.61 -10.61 -15.92
C GLY A 9 20.21 -11.20 -15.81
N GLU A 10 19.76 -11.88 -16.86
CA GLU A 10 18.51 -12.63 -16.87
C GLU A 10 18.52 -13.63 -15.70
N ASN A 11 17.85 -13.27 -14.58
CA ASN A 11 17.52 -14.07 -13.37
C ASN A 11 17.97 -13.57 -11.99
N ASP A 12 18.48 -12.35 -11.80
CA ASP A 12 18.62 -11.84 -10.42
C ASP A 12 17.30 -11.26 -9.90
N LEU A 13 16.42 -12.16 -9.41
CA LEU A 13 15.20 -11.85 -8.64
C LEU A 13 15.54 -11.35 -7.22
N ASN A 14 16.52 -10.48 -7.08
CA ASN A 14 16.84 -9.89 -5.78
C ASN A 14 15.89 -8.71 -5.51
N GLU A 15 14.82 -8.99 -4.76
CA GLU A 15 13.81 -8.02 -4.35
C GLU A 15 14.43 -6.82 -3.62
N ILE A 16 15.50 -7.03 -2.83
CA ILE A 16 16.18 -5.98 -2.08
C ILE A 16 16.83 -4.99 -3.05
N HIS A 17 17.59 -5.47 -4.03
CA HIS A 17 18.19 -4.59 -5.04
C HIS A 17 17.14 -3.86 -5.88
N LYS A 18 16.04 -4.54 -6.22
CA LYS A 18 14.93 -3.90 -6.95
C LYS A 18 14.27 -2.80 -6.11
N TYR A 19 14.10 -3.03 -4.81
CA TYR A 19 13.55 -2.06 -3.88
C TYR A 19 14.49 -0.86 -3.67
N GLU A 20 15.79 -1.10 -3.50
CA GLU A 20 16.80 -0.05 -3.39
C GLU A 20 16.88 0.80 -4.67
N MET A 21 16.88 0.16 -5.84
CA MET A 21 16.93 0.84 -7.12
C MET A 21 15.64 1.63 -7.40
N GLY A 22 14.48 1.11 -7.03
CA GLY A 22 13.20 1.84 -7.09
C GLY A 22 13.12 3.06 -6.18
N LYS A 23 14.01 3.16 -5.18
CA LYS A 23 14.14 4.29 -4.26
C LYS A 23 15.20 5.31 -4.65
N TYR A 24 16.00 5.04 -5.68
CA TYR A 24 17.03 5.98 -6.13
C TYR A 24 16.39 7.28 -6.67
N ILE A 25 16.88 8.42 -6.20
CA ILE A 25 16.48 9.76 -6.67
C ILE A 25 17.72 10.39 -7.30
N SER A 26 17.61 10.84 -8.55
CA SER A 26 18.73 11.50 -9.24
C SER A 26 19.11 12.82 -8.56
N SER A 27 20.37 13.26 -8.66
CA SER A 27 20.82 14.53 -8.08
C SER A 27 19.98 15.73 -8.56
N ASN A 28 19.55 15.73 -9.82
CA ASN A 28 18.69 16.79 -10.36
C ASN A 28 17.30 16.79 -9.70
N GLU A 29 16.68 15.63 -9.56
CA GLU A 29 15.38 15.49 -8.90
C GLU A 29 15.45 15.83 -7.41
N ALA A 30 16.52 15.43 -6.72
CA ALA A 30 16.75 15.76 -5.32
C ALA A 30 16.83 17.28 -5.12
N VAL A 31 17.60 17.99 -5.96
CA VAL A 31 17.68 19.46 -5.95
C VAL A 31 16.31 20.09 -6.21
N TRP A 32 15.53 19.55 -7.15
CA TRP A 32 14.18 20.03 -7.46
C TRP A 32 13.22 19.90 -6.27
N ARG A 33 13.29 18.77 -5.54
CA ARG A 33 12.52 18.55 -4.30
C ARG A 33 12.96 19.48 -3.17
N ILE A 34 14.27 19.70 -3.00
CA ILE A 34 14.84 20.61 -1.97
C ILE A 34 14.34 22.05 -2.18
N PHE A 35 14.31 22.51 -3.43
CA PHE A 35 13.85 23.86 -3.77
C PHE A 35 12.33 23.99 -3.89
N ASN A 36 11.55 22.93 -3.57
CA ASN A 36 10.09 22.89 -3.73
C ASN A 36 9.62 23.31 -5.13
N CYS A 37 10.44 23.05 -6.15
CA CYS A 37 10.03 23.32 -7.51
C CYS A 37 8.95 22.28 -7.90
N PRO A 38 7.83 22.70 -8.53
CA PRO A 38 6.84 21.76 -9.00
C PRO A 38 7.48 20.84 -10.05
N ILE A 39 7.53 19.54 -9.76
CA ILE A 39 8.03 18.53 -10.70
C ILE A 39 6.92 18.20 -11.72
N HIS A 40 5.68 18.11 -11.24
CA HIS A 40 4.49 17.85 -12.04
C HIS A 40 3.28 18.59 -11.44
N GLU A 41 2.40 19.14 -12.27
CA GLU A 41 1.08 19.66 -11.87
C GLU A 41 0.09 18.50 -11.68
N ARG A 42 0.41 17.55 -10.80
CA ARG A 42 -0.50 16.47 -10.42
C ARG A 42 -0.77 16.56 -8.93
N HIS A 43 -2.05 16.62 -8.59
CA HIS A 43 -2.55 16.48 -7.23
C HIS A 43 -3.19 15.09 -7.11
N PRO A 44 -2.40 14.00 -6.97
CA PRO A 44 -2.99 12.69 -6.81
C PRO A 44 -3.80 12.67 -5.52
N THR A 45 -5.05 12.21 -5.59
CA THR A 45 -5.86 11.93 -4.40
C THR A 45 -5.17 10.81 -3.62
N VAL A 46 -4.53 11.14 -2.50
CA VAL A 46 -3.85 10.16 -1.65
C VAL A 46 -4.89 9.53 -0.72
N ILE A 47 -5.28 8.29 -1.02
CA ILE A 47 -6.10 7.48 -0.11
C ILE A 47 -5.15 6.68 0.77
N ARG A 48 -5.15 6.98 2.08
CA ARG A 48 -4.34 6.24 3.04
C ARG A 48 -5.07 4.95 3.43
N ILE A 49 -4.47 3.81 3.11
CA ILE A 49 -4.96 2.50 3.54
C ILE A 49 -4.47 2.26 4.98
N CYS A 50 -5.38 1.83 5.86
CA CYS A 50 -5.04 1.43 7.21
C CYS A 50 -4.44 0.03 7.19
N VAL A 51 -3.12 -0.07 7.25
CA VAL A 51 -2.40 -1.35 7.39
C VAL A 51 -2.00 -1.49 8.86
N HIS A 52 -2.38 -2.60 9.47
CA HIS A 52 -2.02 -2.97 10.84
C HIS A 52 -1.54 -4.42 10.89
N PRO A 53 -0.73 -4.80 11.89
CA PRO A 53 -0.42 -6.20 12.14
C PRO A 53 -1.69 -6.99 12.52
N GLU A 54 -1.57 -8.32 12.52
CA GLU A 54 -2.66 -9.21 12.93
C GLU A 54 -3.17 -8.83 14.33
N ASN A 55 -4.48 -8.65 14.47
CA ASN A 55 -5.15 -8.17 15.70
C ASN A 55 -4.68 -6.80 16.23
N GLY A 56 -3.89 -6.04 15.46
CA GLY A 56 -3.41 -4.69 15.80
C GLY A 56 -4.33 -3.56 15.35
N GLN A 57 -5.57 -3.87 14.98
CA GLN A 57 -6.54 -2.87 14.55
C GLN A 57 -7.05 -2.06 15.74
N ARG A 58 -7.28 -0.76 15.53
CA ARG A 58 -8.00 0.05 16.51
C ARG A 58 -9.49 -0.28 16.47
N VAL A 59 -10.03 -0.70 17.60
CA VAL A 59 -11.45 -1.06 17.76
C VAL A 59 -12.07 -0.25 18.90
N TYR A 60 -13.26 0.29 18.69
CA TYR A 60 -14.05 0.93 19.74
C TYR A 60 -15.00 -0.10 20.34
N PHE A 61 -15.11 -0.13 21.67
CA PHE A 61 -15.94 -1.10 22.37
C PHE A 61 -16.64 -0.45 23.58
N THR A 62 -17.75 -1.04 23.99
CA THR A 62 -18.42 -0.79 25.26
C THR A 62 -18.08 -1.90 26.26
N THR A 63 -18.36 -1.70 27.54
CA THR A 63 -18.11 -2.71 28.59
C THR A 63 -18.78 -4.06 28.31
N GLU A 64 -19.93 -4.04 27.62
CA GLU A 64 -20.71 -5.23 27.26
C GLU A 64 -20.12 -5.99 26.05
N ASN A 65 -19.50 -5.27 25.10
CA ASN A 65 -19.01 -5.84 23.83
C ASN A 65 -17.49 -6.12 23.84
N ALA A 66 -16.76 -5.65 24.85
CA ALA A 66 -15.30 -5.80 24.93
C ALA A 66 -14.82 -7.25 24.75
N ALA A 67 -15.46 -8.20 25.44
CA ALA A 67 -15.11 -9.62 25.36
C ALA A 67 -15.37 -10.22 23.97
N GLN A 68 -16.47 -9.82 23.32
CA GLN A 68 -16.82 -10.29 21.98
C GLN A 68 -15.85 -9.74 20.93
N ARG A 69 -15.56 -8.42 20.98
CA ARG A 69 -14.61 -7.78 20.06
C ARG A 69 -13.17 -8.28 20.21
N ALA A 70 -12.77 -8.70 21.41
CA ALA A 70 -11.46 -9.27 21.66
C ALA A 70 -11.31 -10.70 21.10
N GLN A 71 -12.39 -11.48 21.07
CA GLN A 71 -12.39 -12.84 20.53
C GLN A 71 -12.51 -12.85 19.00
N ALA A 72 -13.34 -11.97 18.44
CA ALA A 72 -13.58 -11.85 17.01
C ALA A 72 -13.45 -10.38 16.58
N PRO A 73 -12.27 -9.95 16.11
CA PRO A 73 -12.12 -8.63 15.53
C PRO A 73 -13.03 -8.46 14.31
N GLU A 74 -13.64 -7.29 14.15
CA GLU A 74 -14.41 -6.96 12.93
C GLU A 74 -13.47 -6.97 11.72
N GLU A 75 -13.97 -7.47 10.58
CA GLU A 75 -13.21 -7.40 9.32
C GLU A 75 -12.97 -5.95 8.92
N THR A 76 -11.73 -5.64 8.57
CA THR A 76 -11.39 -4.33 8.00
C THR A 76 -11.76 -4.29 6.53
N ILE A 77 -11.87 -3.09 5.98
CA ILE A 77 -12.06 -2.88 4.53
C ILE A 77 -10.96 -3.58 3.71
N LEU A 78 -9.72 -3.58 4.21
CA LEU A 78 -8.60 -4.23 3.53
C LEU A 78 -8.69 -5.75 3.62
N THR A 79 -9.06 -6.28 4.79
CA THR A 79 -9.24 -7.72 5.01
C THR A 79 -10.41 -8.26 4.18
N SER A 80 -11.51 -7.52 4.09
CA SER A 80 -12.66 -7.89 3.26
C SER A 80 -12.32 -7.83 1.77
N PHE A 81 -11.52 -6.85 1.32
CA PHE A 81 -10.98 -6.83 -0.04
C PHE A 81 -10.14 -8.08 -0.34
N PHE A 82 -9.23 -8.48 0.55
CA PHE A 82 -8.45 -9.70 0.36
C PHE A 82 -9.32 -10.96 0.34
N ARG A 83 -10.36 -11.03 1.17
CA ARG A 83 -11.34 -12.12 1.13
C ARG A 83 -12.12 -12.14 -0.18
N LEU A 84 -12.47 -11.00 -0.76
CA LEU A 84 -13.10 -10.94 -2.08
C LEU A 84 -12.14 -11.40 -3.19
N CYS A 85 -10.87 -11.02 -3.11
CA CYS A 85 -9.84 -11.47 -4.06
C CYS A 85 -9.61 -12.99 -4.00
N THR A 86 -9.89 -13.69 -2.90
CA THR A 86 -9.81 -15.15 -2.87
C THR A 86 -11.01 -15.82 -3.52
N GLN A 87 -12.18 -15.16 -3.51
CA GLN A 87 -13.44 -15.69 -4.01
C GLN A 87 -13.71 -15.39 -5.48
N ASP A 88 -13.30 -14.21 -5.95
CA ASP A 88 -13.61 -13.72 -7.29
C ASP A 88 -12.33 -13.31 -8.04
N GLU A 89 -12.12 -13.92 -9.21
CA GLU A 89 -10.99 -13.64 -10.10
C GLU A 89 -11.10 -12.25 -10.76
N PHE A 90 -12.33 -11.74 -10.97
CA PHE A 90 -12.56 -10.40 -11.49
C PHE A 90 -12.08 -9.33 -10.51
N VAL A 91 -12.31 -9.51 -9.21
CA VAL A 91 -11.89 -8.55 -8.18
C VAL A 91 -10.38 -8.39 -8.12
N ARG A 92 -9.60 -9.41 -8.49
CA ARG A 92 -8.12 -9.32 -8.58
C ARG A 92 -7.63 -8.34 -9.64
N THR A 93 -8.48 -7.99 -10.60
CA THR A 93 -8.16 -7.02 -11.66
C THR A 93 -8.44 -5.57 -11.24
N LEU A 94 -9.15 -5.37 -10.13
CA LEU A 94 -9.57 -4.06 -9.66
C LEU A 94 -8.61 -3.51 -8.59
N LEU A 95 -8.47 -2.19 -8.56
CA LEU A 95 -7.79 -1.48 -7.48
C LEU A 95 -8.70 -1.39 -6.25
N HIS A 96 -8.09 -1.30 -5.06
CA HIS A 96 -8.83 -1.23 -3.78
C HIS A 96 -9.90 -0.10 -3.76
N HIS A 97 -9.68 1.02 -4.45
CA HIS A 97 -10.64 2.12 -4.49
C HIS A 97 -11.77 1.94 -5.51
N GLU A 98 -11.63 0.98 -6.43
CA GLU A 98 -12.61 0.65 -7.46
C GLU A 98 -13.62 -0.38 -6.96
N VAL A 99 -13.27 -1.15 -5.92
CA VAL A 99 -14.21 -2.04 -5.24
C VAL A 99 -15.16 -1.22 -4.37
N PRO A 100 -16.49 -1.23 -4.64
CA PRO A 100 -17.45 -0.47 -3.86
C PRO A 100 -17.45 -0.87 -2.38
N LYS A 101 -17.80 0.09 -1.52
CA LYS A 101 -17.97 -0.09 -0.07
C LYS A 101 -19.19 -0.98 0.23
N CYS A 102 -19.08 -2.29 0.04
CA CYS A 102 -20.14 -3.25 0.38
C CYS A 102 -20.27 -3.51 1.89
N CYS A 103 -19.87 -2.57 2.74
CA CYS A 103 -20.01 -2.65 4.19
C CYS A 103 -20.70 -1.37 4.69
N THR A 104 -21.99 -1.26 4.40
CA THR A 104 -22.97 -0.61 5.27
C THR A 104 -23.84 -1.69 5.87
#